data_AF-A0A841J8U9-F1
#
_entry.id   AF-A0A841J8U9-F1
#
_cell.length_a   1.000
_cell.length_b   1.000
_cell.length_c   1.000
_cell.angle_alpha   90.00
_cell.angle_beta   90.00
_cell.angle_gamma   90.00
#
_symmetry.space_group_name_H-M   'P 1'
#
loop_
_entity.id
_entity.type
_entity.pdbx_description
1 polymer ?
#
loop_
_entity_poly.entity_id
_entity_poly.type
_entity_poly.pdbx_seq_one_letter_code
_entity_poly.pdbx_strand_id
1 'polypeptide(L)'
;MSASQLQKPVTIRQRRDPRTQQAGLPVAPIKVESEARAGAGNGETLDGHLWSLETGSSTTRADGTTAGEYKVGYGKPPLATRFTSENQPQRRGRKPKPKSTREAELALMNASYPSVEKGKPITLNGHQLMARARFQKALEGDLRAMAEIIRSTMPTPDELDEIEKGRPLTEHELNVWKTMIEIARGPEADNGN
;
A
#
# COMPACT_ATOMS: atom_id res chain seq x y z
N MET A 1 62.14 48.04 -14.30
CA MET A 1 62.39 46.70 -14.89
C MET A 1 61.42 45.73 -14.25
N SER A 2 60.27 45.48 -14.89
CA SER A 2 59.17 44.70 -14.32
C SER A 2 59.23 43.26 -14.82
N ALA A 3 59.40 42.32 -13.89
CA ALA A 3 59.41 40.89 -14.18
C ALA A 3 57.97 40.40 -14.39
N SER A 4 57.62 40.17 -15.66
CA SER A 4 56.36 39.55 -16.07
C SER A 4 56.37 38.07 -15.66
N GLN A 5 55.58 37.74 -14.65
CA GLN A 5 55.51 36.40 -14.08
C GLN A 5 54.50 35.58 -14.89
N LEU A 6 55.03 34.81 -15.86
CA LEU A 6 54.24 33.88 -16.68
C LEU A 6 53.54 32.83 -15.82
N GLN A 7 52.21 32.88 -15.77
CA GLN A 7 51.39 31.81 -15.23
C GLN A 7 51.29 30.68 -16.27
N LYS A 8 51.68 29.47 -15.90
CA LYS A 8 51.57 28.28 -16.76
C LYS A 8 50.13 27.75 -16.74
N PRO A 9 49.59 27.28 -17.88
CA PRO A 9 48.24 26.75 -17.94
C PRO A 9 48.13 25.42 -17.17
N VAL A 10 47.10 25.32 -16.33
CA VAL A 10 46.75 24.10 -15.58
C VAL A 10 46.00 23.15 -16.51
N THR A 11 46.69 22.11 -16.97
CA THR A 11 46.07 21.05 -17.78
C THR A 11 45.31 20.08 -16.88
N ILE A 12 43.98 20.25 -16.81
CA ILE A 12 43.09 19.34 -16.08
C ILE A 12 42.99 18.03 -16.87
N ARG A 13 43.73 17.01 -16.43
CA ARG A 13 43.58 15.64 -16.94
C ARG A 13 42.31 15.04 -16.35
N GLN A 14 41.27 14.92 -17.16
CA GLN A 14 40.07 14.15 -16.82
C GLN A 14 40.46 12.69 -16.56
N ARG A 15 40.36 12.26 -15.30
CA ARG A 15 40.45 10.84 -14.95
C ARG A 15 39.20 10.15 -15.49
N ARG A 16 39.36 9.38 -16.57
CA ARG A 16 38.32 8.43 -17.01
C ARG A 16 38.29 7.29 -15.99
N ASP A 17 37.17 7.14 -15.30
CA ASP A 17 36.92 5.98 -14.44
C ASP A 17 36.74 4.72 -15.30
N PRO A 18 37.53 3.65 -15.08
CA PRO A 18 37.46 2.43 -15.88
C PRO A 18 36.33 1.47 -15.45
N ARG A 19 35.32 1.93 -14.70
CA ARG A 19 34.34 1.03 -14.04
C ARG A 19 33.00 0.82 -14.74
N THR A 20 32.79 1.36 -15.93
CA THR A 20 31.60 1.06 -16.74
C THR A 20 31.93 0.01 -17.81
N GLN A 21 32.34 -1.17 -17.36
CA GLN A 21 32.23 -2.41 -18.11
C GLN A 21 31.47 -3.41 -17.25
N GLN A 22 30.22 -3.08 -16.88
CA GLN A 22 29.32 -4.14 -16.47
C GLN A 22 28.86 -4.86 -17.72
N ALA A 23 29.41 -6.05 -17.87
CA ALA A 23 29.03 -7.07 -18.81
C ALA A 23 27.52 -7.09 -19.04
N GLY A 24 27.11 -7.08 -20.31
CA GLY A 24 25.78 -7.52 -20.69
C GLY A 24 25.59 -8.94 -20.19
N LEU A 25 24.88 -9.08 -19.07
CA LEU A 25 24.35 -10.37 -18.68
C LEU A 25 23.41 -10.82 -19.81
N PRO A 26 23.61 -12.00 -20.40
CA PRO A 26 22.68 -12.52 -21.37
C PRO A 26 21.34 -12.69 -20.66
N VAL A 27 20.34 -11.91 -21.08
CA VAL A 27 18.95 -12.14 -20.69
C VAL A 27 18.58 -13.49 -21.28
N ALA A 28 18.69 -14.53 -20.45
CA ALA A 28 18.21 -15.85 -20.82
C ALA A 28 16.72 -15.73 -21.17
N PRO A 29 16.27 -16.27 -22.31
CA PRO A 29 14.85 -16.29 -22.62
C PRO A 29 14.16 -17.08 -21.51
N ILE A 30 13.21 -16.44 -20.84
CA ILE A 30 12.32 -17.08 -19.88
C ILE A 30 11.52 -18.11 -20.68
N LYS A 31 11.96 -19.37 -20.63
CA LYS A 31 11.16 -20.51 -21.08
C LYS A 31 10.00 -20.62 -20.11
N VAL A 32 8.88 -20.03 -20.48
CA VAL A 32 7.59 -20.31 -19.84
C VAL A 32 7.21 -21.71 -20.29
N GLU A 33 7.68 -22.71 -19.55
CA GLU A 33 7.18 -24.08 -19.67
C GLU A 33 5.75 -24.08 -19.12
N SER A 34 4.81 -23.79 -20.01
CA SER A 34 3.39 -24.04 -19.77
C SER A 34 3.22 -25.55 -19.76
N GLU A 35 3.35 -26.16 -18.58
CA GLU A 35 2.85 -27.50 -18.33
C GLU A 35 1.34 -27.47 -18.56
N ALA A 36 0.95 -27.81 -19.79
CA ALA A 36 -0.40 -28.22 -20.12
C ALA A 36 -0.69 -29.45 -19.26
N ARG A 37 -1.33 -29.21 -18.11
CA ARG A 37 -1.85 -30.23 -17.22
C ARG A 37 -2.93 -30.97 -18.00
N ALA A 38 -2.49 -31.99 -18.74
CA ALA A 38 -3.34 -32.95 -19.40
C ALA A 38 -4.33 -33.45 -18.34
N GLY A 39 -5.59 -33.12 -18.53
CA GLY A 39 -6.67 -33.63 -17.72
C GLY A 39 -6.58 -35.15 -17.76
N ALA A 40 -6.33 -35.75 -16.60
CA ALA A 40 -6.54 -37.15 -16.37
C ALA A 40 -8.01 -37.44 -16.69
N GLY A 41 -8.25 -37.96 -17.90
CA GLY A 41 -9.51 -38.57 -18.25
C GLY A 41 -9.67 -39.77 -17.34
N ASN A 42 -10.50 -39.62 -16.31
CA ASN A 42 -11.06 -40.75 -15.61
C ASN A 42 -11.88 -41.51 -16.65
N GLY A 43 -11.28 -42.55 -17.23
CA GLY A 43 -12.00 -43.60 -17.94
C GLY A 43 -12.87 -44.32 -16.93
N GLU A 44 -14.02 -43.72 -16.62
CA GLU A 44 -15.12 -44.44 -16.02
C GLU A 44 -15.61 -45.42 -17.08
N THR A 45 -15.21 -46.67 -16.89
CA THR A 45 -15.90 -47.85 -17.38
C THR A 45 -17.38 -47.67 -17.09
N LEU A 46 -18.13 -47.28 -18.13
CA LEU A 46 -19.57 -47.42 -18.19
C LEU A 46 -19.86 -48.92 -18.25
N ASP A 47 -19.79 -49.58 -17.10
CA ASP A 47 -20.46 -50.85 -16.88
C ASP A 47 -21.94 -50.55 -17.03
N GLY A 48 -22.43 -50.84 -18.23
CA GLY A 48 -23.82 -50.72 -18.60
C GLY A 48 -24.67 -51.59 -17.68
N HIS A 49 -25.10 -51.02 -16.56
CA HIS A 49 -26.23 -51.51 -15.83
C HIS A 49 -27.45 -51.33 -16.74
N LEU A 50 -27.75 -52.43 -17.42
CA LEU A 50 -29.00 -52.76 -18.06
C LEU A 50 -30.14 -52.45 -17.07
N TRP A 51 -30.90 -51.38 -17.31
CA TRP A 51 -32.13 -51.11 -16.57
C TRP A 51 -33.16 -52.15 -16.98
N SER A 52 -33.16 -53.31 -16.31
CA SER A 52 -34.27 -54.26 -16.35
C SER A 52 -35.50 -53.64 -15.70
N LEU A 53 -36.51 -53.35 -16.51
CA LEU A 53 -37.76 -52.68 -16.11
C LEU A 53 -38.80 -53.64 -15.49
N GLU A 54 -38.43 -54.84 -15.03
CA GLU A 54 -39.41 -55.90 -14.78
C GLU A 54 -39.62 -56.35 -13.33
N THR A 55 -38.92 -55.82 -12.33
CA THR A 55 -39.31 -56.15 -10.94
C THR A 55 -39.14 -54.96 -10.01
N GLY A 56 -40.28 -54.38 -9.61
CA GLY A 56 -40.40 -53.53 -8.43
C GLY A 56 -40.14 -54.34 -7.16
N SER A 57 -38.86 -54.60 -6.86
CA SER A 57 -38.45 -55.25 -5.62
C SER A 57 -37.61 -54.27 -4.81
N SER A 58 -38.26 -53.58 -3.88
CA SER A 58 -37.58 -52.83 -2.83
C SER A 58 -36.93 -53.82 -1.87
N THR A 59 -35.60 -53.83 -1.82
CA THR A 59 -34.87 -54.58 -0.79
C THR A 59 -34.95 -53.80 0.52
N THR A 60 -35.81 -54.26 1.44
CA THR A 60 -35.85 -53.78 2.82
C THR A 60 -34.65 -54.34 3.59
N ARG A 61 -33.77 -53.46 4.08
CA ARG A 61 -32.76 -53.82 5.10
C ARG A 61 -33.48 -54.10 6.43
N ALA A 62 -32.98 -55.08 7.16
CA ALA A 62 -33.58 -55.65 8.39
C ALA A 62 -33.52 -54.75 9.64
N ASP A 63 -33.27 -53.45 9.48
CA ASP A 63 -33.31 -52.50 10.59
C ASP A 63 -34.64 -51.75 10.50
N GLY A 64 -35.56 -52.06 11.43
CA GLY A 64 -36.98 -51.72 11.41
C GLY A 64 -37.34 -50.24 11.57
N THR A 65 -36.62 -49.35 10.88
CA THR A 65 -37.00 -47.95 10.74
C THR A 65 -37.51 -47.78 9.32
N THR A 66 -38.83 -47.79 9.15
CA THR A 66 -39.47 -47.49 7.86
C THR A 66 -38.97 -46.13 7.38
N ALA A 67 -38.17 -46.13 6.32
CA ALA A 67 -37.85 -44.93 5.56
C ALA A 67 -39.17 -44.43 4.98
N GLY A 68 -39.89 -43.61 5.76
CA GLY A 68 -41.21 -43.13 5.41
C GLY A 68 -41.18 -42.50 4.04
N GLU A 69 -42.00 -43.01 3.13
CA GLU A 69 -42.27 -42.42 1.82
C GLU A 69 -42.58 -40.93 2.02
N TYR A 70 -41.61 -40.08 1.72
CA TYR A 70 -41.77 -38.65 1.86
C TYR A 70 -42.69 -38.20 0.73
N LYS A 71 -43.98 -38.01 1.03
CA LYS A 71 -44.98 -37.54 0.07
C LYS A 71 -44.55 -36.18 -0.47
N VAL A 72 -43.96 -36.18 -1.66
CA VAL A 72 -43.56 -34.98 -2.40
C VAL A 72 -44.85 -34.27 -2.82
N GLY A 73 -45.12 -33.13 -2.19
CA GLY A 73 -46.23 -32.25 -2.54
C GLY A 73 -45.69 -30.92 -3.09
N TYR A 74 -46.56 -30.16 -3.75
CA TYR A 74 -46.24 -28.79 -4.17
C TYR A 74 -45.73 -28.00 -2.95
N GLY A 75 -44.52 -27.44 -3.05
CA GLY A 75 -43.88 -26.65 -1.99
C GLY A 75 -42.90 -27.38 -1.08
N LYS A 76 -42.65 -28.69 -1.26
CA LYS A 76 -41.65 -29.44 -0.47
C LYS A 76 -40.62 -30.14 -1.36
N PRO A 77 -39.40 -29.58 -1.56
CA PRO A 77 -38.38 -30.23 -2.38
C PRO A 77 -37.92 -31.56 -1.76
N PRO A 78 -37.58 -32.56 -2.60
CA PRO A 78 -37.13 -33.87 -2.14
C PRO A 78 -35.83 -33.76 -1.34
N LEU A 79 -35.71 -34.58 -0.28
CA LEU A 79 -34.62 -34.52 0.70
C LEU A 79 -33.23 -34.59 0.04
N ALA A 80 -33.08 -35.43 -0.99
CA ALA A 80 -31.83 -35.59 -1.75
C ALA A 80 -31.39 -34.31 -2.50
N THR A 81 -32.31 -33.39 -2.79
CA THR A 81 -32.03 -32.14 -3.52
C THR A 81 -31.96 -30.91 -2.62
N ARG A 82 -32.14 -31.07 -1.31
CA ARG A 82 -32.05 -29.93 -0.38
C ARG A 82 -30.61 -29.48 -0.27
N PHE A 83 -30.41 -28.17 -0.15
CA PHE A 83 -29.10 -27.61 0.16
C PHE A 83 -28.67 -28.06 1.55
N THR A 84 -27.82 -29.09 1.62
CA THR A 84 -27.17 -29.54 2.86
C THR A 84 -26.05 -28.56 3.23
N SER A 85 -25.68 -28.51 4.51
CA SER A 85 -24.56 -27.69 4.97
C SER A 85 -23.23 -28.10 4.31
N GLU A 86 -23.07 -29.39 4.00
CA GLU A 86 -21.90 -29.94 3.32
C GLU A 86 -21.79 -29.51 1.85
N ASN A 87 -22.92 -29.30 1.16
CA ASN A 87 -22.97 -28.89 -0.24
C ASN A 87 -23.14 -27.37 -0.43
N GLN A 88 -22.97 -26.55 0.62
CA GLN A 88 -22.94 -25.10 0.41
C GLN A 88 -21.65 -24.72 -0.32
N PRO A 89 -21.74 -23.94 -1.43
CA PRO A 89 -20.54 -23.40 -2.06
C PRO A 89 -19.78 -22.59 -1.01
N GLN A 90 -18.44 -22.75 -0.98
CA GLN A 90 -17.60 -21.99 -0.07
C GLN A 90 -18.00 -20.52 -0.11
N ARG A 91 -18.50 -20.01 1.02
CA ARG A 91 -18.86 -18.60 1.22
C ARG A 91 -17.60 -17.73 1.29
N ARG A 92 -16.71 -17.85 0.32
CA ARG A 92 -15.67 -16.86 0.05
C ARG A 92 -16.45 -15.64 -0.40
N GLY A 93 -16.68 -14.72 0.53
CA GLY A 93 -17.45 -13.50 0.28
C GLY A 93 -16.93 -12.74 -0.93
N ARG A 94 -17.65 -11.68 -1.30
CA ARG A 94 -17.23 -10.80 -2.39
C ARG A 94 -15.78 -10.38 -2.19
N LYS A 95 -14.92 -10.64 -3.19
CA LYS A 95 -13.54 -10.16 -3.18
C LYS A 95 -13.53 -8.65 -2.92
N PRO A 96 -12.60 -8.12 -2.10
CA PRO A 96 -12.50 -6.69 -1.88
C PRO A 96 -12.35 -5.99 -3.24
N LYS A 97 -13.00 -4.83 -3.37
CA LYS A 97 -12.84 -4.01 -4.58
C LYS A 97 -11.37 -3.63 -4.71
N PRO A 98 -10.81 -3.58 -5.94
CA PRO A 98 -9.49 -3.01 -6.14
C PRO A 98 -9.48 -1.57 -5.63
N LYS A 99 -8.41 -1.16 -4.96
CA LYS A 99 -8.23 0.22 -4.49
C LYS A 99 -8.21 1.15 -5.70
N SER A 100 -8.80 2.33 -5.55
CA SER A 100 -8.66 3.39 -6.56
C SER A 100 -7.21 3.87 -6.64
N THR A 101 -6.81 4.47 -7.77
CA THR A 101 -5.46 5.04 -7.93
C THR A 101 -5.16 6.06 -6.84
N ARG A 102 -6.13 6.93 -6.54
CA ARG A 102 -6.05 7.92 -5.45
C ARG A 102 -5.87 7.29 -4.07
N GLU A 103 -6.59 6.20 -3.77
CA GLU A 103 -6.41 5.47 -2.50
C GLU A 103 -5.02 4.83 -2.41
N ALA A 104 -4.50 4.31 -3.51
CA ALA A 104 -3.15 3.76 -3.56
C ALA A 104 -2.09 4.85 -3.34
N GLU A 105 -2.24 6.00 -3.97
CA GLU A 105 -1.37 7.17 -3.78
C GLU A 105 -1.39 7.66 -2.32
N LEU A 106 -2.58 7.84 -1.74
CA LEU A 106 -2.69 8.23 -0.32
C LEU A 106 -2.08 7.18 0.61
N ALA A 107 -2.27 5.89 0.31
CA ALA A 107 -1.65 4.82 1.09
C ALA A 107 -0.13 4.86 1.00
N LEU A 108 0.44 5.15 -0.16
CA LEU A 108 1.89 5.31 -0.34
C LEU A 108 2.41 6.56 0.40
N MET A 109 1.70 7.68 0.31
CA MET A 109 2.11 8.91 0.99
C MET A 109 2.09 8.79 2.52
N ASN A 110 1.16 7.99 3.05
CA ASN A 110 1.02 7.71 4.48
C ASN A 110 1.89 6.55 4.96
N ALA A 111 2.49 5.76 4.06
CA ALA A 111 3.39 4.69 4.44
C ALA A 111 4.68 5.25 5.03
N SER A 112 5.25 4.54 6.01
CA SER A 112 6.53 4.88 6.63
C SER A 112 7.67 4.14 5.92
N TYR A 113 8.70 4.90 5.56
CA TYR A 113 9.89 4.44 4.85
C TYR A 113 11.12 4.58 5.75
N PRO A 114 11.99 3.56 5.84
CA PRO A 114 13.25 3.70 6.54
C PRO A 114 14.18 4.65 5.77
N SER A 115 14.80 5.57 6.48
CA SER A 115 15.81 6.49 5.98
C SER A 115 16.94 6.60 6.99
N VAL A 116 18.09 7.15 6.57
CA VAL A 116 19.23 7.38 7.44
C VAL A 116 19.54 8.87 7.45
N GLU A 117 19.54 9.47 8.64
CA GLU A 117 19.92 10.87 8.84
C GLU A 117 21.01 10.94 9.90
N LYS A 118 22.13 11.59 9.56
CA LYS A 118 23.29 11.75 10.46
C LYS A 118 23.77 10.40 11.05
N GLY A 119 23.71 9.34 10.24
CA GLY A 119 24.10 7.98 10.64
C GLY A 119 23.09 7.26 11.55
N LYS A 120 21.95 7.87 11.88
CA LYS A 120 20.89 7.23 12.65
C LYS A 120 19.75 6.77 11.74
N PRO A 121 19.24 5.53 11.91
CA PRO A 121 18.05 5.10 11.20
C PRO A 121 16.84 5.87 11.74
N ILE A 122 16.08 6.47 10.83
CA ILE A 122 14.82 7.16 11.13
C ILE A 122 13.73 6.64 10.18
N THR A 123 12.47 6.77 10.56
CA THR A 123 11.34 6.46 9.68
C THR A 123 10.69 7.77 9.22
N LEU A 124 10.51 7.91 7.92
CA LEU A 124 9.89 9.08 7.30
C LEU A 124 8.65 8.66 6.51
N ASN A 125 7.61 9.47 6.55
CA ASN A 125 6.44 9.24 5.70
C ASN A 125 6.72 9.68 4.25
N GLY A 126 5.94 9.17 3.29
CA GLY A 126 6.10 9.51 1.87
C GLY A 126 6.08 11.02 1.60
N HIS A 127 5.22 11.77 2.29
CA HIS A 127 5.18 13.24 2.23
C HIS A 127 6.52 13.89 2.63
N GLN A 128 7.13 13.42 3.71
CA GLN A 128 8.39 13.95 4.21
C GLN A 128 9.54 13.60 3.25
N LEU A 129 9.53 12.39 2.69
CA LEU A 129 10.51 11.96 1.70
C LEU A 129 10.45 12.84 0.43
N MET A 130 9.24 13.13 -0.05
CA MET A 130 9.04 14.02 -1.21
C MET A 130 9.49 15.45 -0.92
N ALA A 131 9.15 15.99 0.25
CA ALA A 131 9.59 17.33 0.65
C ALA A 131 11.13 17.41 0.72
N ARG A 132 11.78 16.39 1.30
CA ARG A 132 13.24 16.30 1.35
C ARG A 132 13.87 16.24 -0.04
N ALA A 133 13.32 15.43 -0.94
CA ALA A 133 13.81 15.33 -2.31
C ALA A 133 13.68 16.66 -3.07
N ARG A 134 12.56 17.38 -2.91
CA ARG A 134 12.38 18.73 -3.48
C ARG A 134 13.39 19.71 -2.90
N PHE A 135 13.61 19.68 -1.59
CA PHE A 135 14.57 20.56 -0.92
C PHE A 135 15.99 20.32 -1.42
N GLN A 136 16.39 19.06 -1.61
CA GLN A 136 17.71 18.74 -2.19
C GLN A 136 17.86 19.30 -3.60
N LYS A 137 16.86 19.15 -4.48
CA LYS A 137 16.87 19.75 -5.82
C LYS A 137 16.94 21.27 -5.79
N ALA A 138 16.24 21.91 -4.85
CA ALA A 138 16.33 23.33 -4.65
C ALA A 138 17.74 23.76 -4.24
N LEU A 139 18.40 23.03 -3.33
CA LEU A 139 19.81 23.28 -2.98
C LEU A 139 20.77 23.10 -4.17
N GLU A 140 20.45 22.21 -5.11
CA GLU A 140 21.19 22.01 -6.35
C GLU A 140 20.97 23.14 -7.39
N GLY A 141 20.08 24.09 -7.11
CA GLY A 141 19.80 25.23 -8.00
C GLY A 141 18.60 25.05 -8.92
N ASP A 142 17.76 24.02 -8.72
CA ASP A 142 16.53 23.86 -9.50
C ASP A 142 15.50 24.94 -9.10
N LEU A 143 15.37 25.96 -9.95
CA LEU A 143 14.45 27.08 -9.76
C LEU A 143 12.99 26.63 -9.64
N ARG A 144 12.58 25.52 -10.27
CA ARG A 144 11.21 25.02 -10.17
C ARG A 144 10.95 24.44 -8.79
N ALA A 145 11.90 23.67 -8.26
CA ALA A 145 11.80 23.13 -6.90
C ALA A 145 11.79 24.25 -5.86
N MET A 146 12.61 25.30 -6.04
CA MET A 146 12.57 26.50 -5.19
C MET A 146 11.19 27.18 -5.23
N ALA A 147 10.63 27.39 -6.42
CA ALA A 147 9.33 28.01 -6.58
C ALA A 147 8.20 27.19 -5.92
N GLU A 148 8.23 25.86 -6.05
CA GLU A 148 7.29 24.96 -5.37
C GLU A 148 7.39 25.08 -3.85
N ILE A 149 8.60 25.13 -3.30
CA ILE A 149 8.81 25.29 -1.86
C ILE A 149 8.27 26.64 -1.40
N ILE A 150 8.65 27.73 -2.06
CA ILE A 150 8.19 29.09 -1.74
C ILE A 150 6.66 29.16 -1.78
N ARG A 151 6.03 28.60 -2.82
CA ARG A 151 4.57 28.57 -2.95
C ARG A 151 3.90 27.76 -1.84
N SER A 152 4.55 26.70 -1.35
CA SER A 152 4.01 25.87 -0.26
C SER A 152 4.24 26.47 1.13
N THR A 153 5.27 27.28 1.32
CA THR A 153 5.61 27.89 2.62
C THR A 153 5.01 29.27 2.81
N MET A 154 4.78 30.02 1.72
CA MET A 154 4.12 31.32 1.83
C MET A 154 2.62 31.09 2.09
N PRO A 155 2.04 31.76 3.10
CA PRO A 155 0.60 31.74 3.30
C PRO A 155 -0.08 32.31 2.06
N THR A 156 -1.20 31.71 1.69
CA THR A 156 -2.02 32.23 0.61
C THR A 156 -2.60 33.59 1.01
N PRO A 157 -2.90 34.50 0.05
CA PRO A 157 -3.50 35.80 0.37
C PRO A 157 -4.78 35.67 1.22
N ASP A 158 -5.57 34.63 0.98
CA ASP A 158 -6.78 34.33 1.75
C ASP A 158 -6.46 34.02 3.23
N GLU A 159 -5.36 33.31 3.50
CA GLU A 159 -4.89 33.04 4.86
C GLU A 159 -4.30 34.30 5.53
N LEU A 160 -3.64 35.18 4.76
CA LEU A 160 -3.14 36.45 5.28
C LEU A 160 -4.29 37.36 5.73
N ASP A 161 -5.38 37.41 4.96
CA ASP A 161 -6.60 38.13 5.33
C ASP A 161 -7.23 37.60 6.63
N GLU A 162 -7.19 36.29 6.87
CA GLU A 162 -7.67 35.68 8.12
C GLU A 162 -6.76 35.98 9.32
N ILE A 163 -5.45 36.07 9.08
CA ILE A 163 -4.47 36.49 10.10
C ILE A 163 -4.69 37.97 10.44
N GLU A 164 -4.88 38.85 9.44
CA GLU A 164 -5.14 40.28 9.65
C GLU A 164 -6.48 40.55 10.33
N LYS A 165 -7.52 39.77 10.02
CA LYS A 165 -8.83 39.86 10.69
C LYS A 165 -8.81 39.36 12.14
N GLY A 166 -7.67 38.85 12.61
CA GLY A 166 -7.48 38.47 14.00
C GLY A 166 -8.35 37.29 14.38
N ARG A 167 -8.05 36.11 13.81
CA ARG A 167 -8.65 34.86 14.30
C ARG A 167 -8.42 34.77 15.81
N PRO A 168 -9.47 34.55 16.63
CA PRO A 168 -9.27 34.40 18.07
C PRO A 168 -8.32 33.22 18.29
N LEU A 169 -7.28 33.43 19.10
CA LEU A 169 -6.34 32.36 19.43
C LEU A 169 -7.11 31.16 19.97
N THR A 170 -6.76 29.98 19.45
CA THR A 170 -7.33 28.73 19.96
C THR A 170 -6.91 28.53 21.42
N GLU A 171 -7.69 27.76 22.18
CA GLU A 171 -7.35 27.46 23.59
C GLU A 171 -5.96 26.85 23.74
N HIS A 172 -5.54 26.06 22.75
CA HIS A 172 -4.20 25.47 22.72
C HIS A 172 -3.11 26.53 22.57
N GLU A 173 -3.26 27.47 21.62
CA GLU A 173 -2.31 28.56 21.40
C GLU A 173 -2.25 29.51 22.61
N LEU A 174 -3.39 29.78 23.26
CA LEU A 174 -3.42 30.55 24.51
C LEU A 174 -2.65 29.86 25.64
N ASN A 175 -2.78 28.53 25.77
CA ASN A 175 -2.03 27.78 26.76
C ASN A 175 -0.53 27.78 26.48
N VAL A 176 -0.11 27.65 25.21
CA VAL A 176 1.31 27.77 24.82
C VAL A 176 1.84 29.18 25.12
N TRP A 177 1.05 30.22 24.84
CA TRP A 177 1.42 31.59 25.16
C TRP A 177 1.57 31.82 26.67
N LYS A 178 0.65 31.27 27.48
CA LYS A 178 0.74 31.33 28.94
C LYS A 178 2.00 30.64 29.45
N THR A 179 2.31 29.43 28.96
CA THR A 179 3.52 28.72 29.38
C THR A 179 4.79 29.45 28.94
N MET A 180 4.83 30.05 27.75
CA MET A 180 5.97 30.87 27.33
C MET A 180 6.14 32.12 28.21
N ILE A 181 5.05 32.80 28.57
CA ILE A 181 5.10 33.94 29.50
C ILE A 181 5.58 33.51 30.88
N GLU A 182 5.12 32.35 31.38
CA GLU A 182 5.51 31.81 32.68
C GLU A 182 7.00 31.42 32.71
N ILE A 183 7.49 30.78 31.65
CA ILE A 183 8.92 30.47 31.48
C ILE A 183 9.74 31.77 31.40
N ALA A 184 9.26 32.77 30.66
CA ALA A 184 9.95 34.06 30.49
C ALA A 184 9.94 34.91 31.76
N ARG A 185 8.92 34.77 32.62
CA ARG A 185 8.86 35.41 33.94
C ARG A 185 9.85 34.79 34.93
N GLY A 186 10.32 33.57 34.67
CA GLY A 186 11.25 32.85 35.54
C GLY A 186 10.61 32.43 36.88
N PRO A 187 11.26 31.54 37.65
CA PRO A 187 10.74 31.04 38.92
C PRO A 187 10.83 32.03 40.09
N GLU A 188 10.97 33.33 39.87
CA GLU A 188 11.28 34.32 40.92
C GLU A 188 10.17 35.37 41.08
N ALA A 189 9.13 35.01 41.85
CA ALA A 189 8.32 36.00 42.58
C ALA A 189 7.76 35.47 43.91
N ASP A 190 8.01 34.22 44.28
CA ASP A 190 7.63 33.65 45.59
C ASP A 190 8.72 33.79 46.66
N ASN A 191 9.63 34.76 46.48
CA ASN A 191 10.55 35.19 47.54
C ASN A 191 10.04 36.50 48.13
N GLY A 192 8.96 36.43 48.92
CA GLY A 192 8.41 37.59 49.60
C GLY A 192 7.76 37.25 50.93
N ASN A 193 8.48 37.65 52.00
CA ASN A 193 7.99 38.02 53.34
C ASN A 193 8.03 36.95 54.44
#